data_AF-A0A8D9M3K2-F1
#
_entry.id   AF-A0A8D9M3K2-F1
#
_cell.length_a   1.000
_cell.length_b   1.000
_cell.length_c   1.000
_cell.angle_alpha   90.00
_cell.angle_beta   90.00
_cell.angle_gamma   90.00
#
_symmetry.space_group_name_H-M   'P 1'
#
loop_
_entity.id
_entity.type
_entity.pdbx_description
1 polymer ?
#
loop_
_entity_poly.entity_id
_entity_poly.type
_entity_poly.pdbx_seq_one_letter_code
_entity_poly.pdbx_strand_id
1 'polypeptide(L)'
;DKLSCHYIGVEIQLMDNTITLFHCGLPKANIKLIPCLSNNNCGIFVVKMLECRSLGLKSMANINDETAMDLRSKLCCEIFDQFMDKDFQEGQRK
;
A
#
# COMPACT_ATOMS: atom_id res chain seq x y z
N ASP A 1 -9.30 11.04 -22.79
CA ASP A 1 -9.82 10.17 -21.71
C ASP A 1 -8.71 9.74 -20.77
N LYS A 2 -8.71 10.23 -19.52
CA LYS A 2 -7.79 9.75 -18.49
C LYS A 2 -8.36 8.45 -17.93
N LEU A 3 -7.68 7.32 -18.16
CA LEU A 3 -7.93 6.08 -17.42
C LEU A 3 -7.79 6.38 -15.93
N SER A 4 -8.89 6.35 -15.17
CA SER A 4 -8.81 6.41 -13.72
C SER A 4 -8.44 5.02 -13.20
N CYS A 5 -7.17 4.82 -12.89
CA CYS A 5 -6.73 3.60 -12.23
C CYS A 5 -7.06 3.68 -10.74
N HIS A 6 -7.76 2.67 -10.22
CA HIS A 6 -8.07 2.53 -8.79
C HIS A 6 -7.47 1.23 -8.27
N TYR A 7 -6.69 1.31 -7.20
CA TYR A 7 -6.02 0.17 -6.61
C TYR A 7 -6.83 -0.39 -5.43
N ILE A 8 -6.91 -1.72 -5.36
CA ILE A 8 -7.51 -2.47 -4.25
C ILE A 8 -6.52 -3.49 -3.72
N GLY A 9 -6.61 -3.81 -2.43
CA GLY A 9 -5.83 -4.87 -1.80
C GLY A 9 -6.72 -6.06 -1.45
N VAL A 10 -6.24 -7.28 -1.67
CA VAL A 10 -6.93 -8.50 -1.25
C VAL A 10 -5.95 -9.36 -0.46
N GLU A 11 -6.34 -9.75 0.75
CA GLU A 11 -5.58 -10.69 1.59
C GLU A 11 -6.40 -11.97 1.74
N ILE A 12 -5.76 -13.11 1.43
CA ILE A 12 -6.36 -14.45 1.52
C ILE A 12 -5.62 -15.21 2.60
N GLN A 13 -6.31 -15.53 3.70
CA GLN A 13 -5.75 -16.32 4.81
C GLN A 13 -6.26 -17.75 4.67
N LEU A 14 -5.39 -18.64 4.18
CA LEU A 14 -5.76 -20.03 3.87
C LEU A 14 -6.15 -20.83 5.11
N MET A 15 -5.48 -20.60 6.25
CA MET A 15 -5.72 -21.34 7.50
C MET A 15 -7.09 -21.04 8.09
N ASP A 16 -7.52 -19.78 7.99
CA ASP A 16 -8.80 -19.31 8.54
C ASP A 16 -9.91 -19.30 7.49
N ASN A 17 -9.61 -19.69 6.24
CA ASN A 17 -10.50 -19.60 5.09
C ASN A 17 -11.16 -18.21 4.96
N THR A 18 -10.39 -17.14 5.20
CA THR A 18 -10.90 -15.76 5.14
C THR A 18 -10.33 -14.98 3.97
N ILE A 19 -11.16 -14.12 3.38
CA ILE A 19 -10.78 -13.15 2.37
C ILE A 19 -11.07 -11.77 2.94
N THR A 20 -10.05 -10.92 3.02
CA THR A 20 -10.17 -9.52 3.45
C THR A 20 -9.93 -8.60 2.25
N LEU A 21 -10.88 -7.71 1.98
CA LEU A 21 -10.77 -6.67 0.96
C LEU A 21 -10.38 -5.34 1.62
N PHE A 22 -9.33 -4.71 1.09
CA PHE A 22 -8.88 -3.36 1.44
C PHE A 22 -9.22 -2.40 0.31
N HIS A 23 -9.96 -1.36 0.66
CA HIS A 23 -10.42 -0.35 -0.29
C HIS A 23 -10.35 1.04 0.34
N CYS A 24 -9.84 2.02 -0.42
CA CYS A 24 -9.92 3.44 -0.08
C CYS A 24 -11.12 4.04 -0.83
N GLY A 25 -12.07 4.68 -0.13
CA GLY A 25 -13.23 5.33 -0.76
C GLY A 25 -14.50 5.29 0.09
N LEU A 26 -15.63 5.76 -0.47
CA LEU A 26 -16.92 5.75 0.22
C LEU A 26 -17.40 4.31 0.52
N PRO A 27 -18.14 4.09 1.63
CA PRO A 27 -18.58 2.76 2.02
C PRO A 27 -19.45 2.09 0.96
N LYS A 28 -19.05 0.90 0.52
CA LYS A 28 -19.98 -0.14 0.06
C LYS A 28 -20.05 -1.20 1.17
N ALA A 29 -21.22 -1.75 1.40
CA ALA A 29 -21.49 -2.66 2.52
C ALA A 29 -20.45 -3.81 2.59
N ASN A 30 -20.03 -4.15 3.82
CA ASN A 30 -19.11 -5.25 4.18
C ASN A 30 -17.61 -5.06 3.89
N ILE A 31 -17.09 -3.83 3.80
CA ILE A 31 -15.66 -3.56 3.59
C ILE A 31 -15.06 -2.82 4.79
N LYS A 32 -13.89 -3.26 5.28
CA LYS A 32 -13.09 -2.49 6.26
C LYS A 32 -12.46 -1.31 5.54
N LEU A 33 -12.88 -0.10 5.90
CA LEU A 33 -12.55 1.13 5.17
C LEU A 33 -11.47 1.93 5.89
N ILE A 34 -10.61 2.54 5.09
CA ILE A 34 -9.82 3.69 5.52
C ILE A 34 -10.42 4.93 4.84
N PRO A 35 -10.72 6.00 5.61
CA PRO A 35 -11.16 7.25 5.03
C PRO A 35 -10.07 7.80 4.11
N CYS A 36 -10.41 7.91 2.83
CA CYS A 36 -9.54 8.34 1.75
C CYS A 36 -10.33 9.36 0.96
N LEU A 37 -9.98 10.64 1.10
CA LEU A 37 -10.69 11.74 0.47
C LEU A 37 -10.22 11.94 -0.97
N SER A 38 -9.02 11.44 -1.32
CA SER A 38 -8.45 11.54 -2.67
C SER A 38 -8.24 10.18 -3.36
N ASN A 39 -8.76 10.05 -4.58
CA ASN A 39 -8.56 8.85 -5.40
C ASN A 39 -7.09 8.62 -5.80
N ASN A 40 -6.23 9.63 -5.67
CA ASN A 40 -4.83 9.53 -6.09
C ASN A 40 -3.99 8.70 -5.13
N ASN A 41 -4.40 8.53 -3.87
CA ASN A 41 -3.62 7.85 -2.84
C ASN A 41 -3.99 6.38 -2.63
N CYS A 42 -4.94 5.83 -3.42
CA CYS A 42 -5.41 4.45 -3.26
C CYS A 42 -4.27 3.40 -3.30
N GLY A 43 -3.30 3.56 -4.21
CA GLY A 43 -2.16 2.64 -4.33
C GLY A 43 -1.29 2.60 -3.06
N ILE A 44 -0.87 3.77 -2.56
CA ILE A 44 -0.01 3.84 -1.37
C ILE A 44 -0.74 3.37 -0.11
N PHE A 45 -2.06 3.59 -0.03
CA PHE A 45 -2.86 3.08 1.09
C PHE A 45 -2.93 1.56 1.06
N VAL A 46 -3.17 0.94 -0.10
CA VAL A 46 -3.16 -0.53 -0.22
C VAL A 46 -1.82 -1.12 0.23
N VAL A 47 -0.70 -0.56 -0.26
CA VAL A 47 0.64 -1.01 0.14
C VAL A 47 0.82 -0.90 1.65
N LYS A 48 0.47 0.24 2.24
CA LYS A 48 0.65 0.46 3.68
C LYS A 48 -0.28 -0.42 4.52
N MET A 49 -1.50 -0.69 4.06
CA MET A 49 -2.41 -1.62 4.72
C MET A 49 -1.84 -3.04 4.73
N LEU A 50 -1.30 -3.51 3.60
CA LEU A 50 -0.67 -4.82 3.50
C LEU A 50 0.56 -4.93 4.41
N GLU A 51 1.39 -3.89 4.48
CA GLU A 51 2.53 -3.81 5.40
C GLU A 51 2.06 -3.92 6.86
N CYS A 52 1.09 -3.11 7.28
CA CYS A 52 0.56 -3.15 8.64
C CYS A 52 -0.01 -4.53 9.00
N ARG A 53 -0.73 -5.17 8.08
CA ARG A 53 -1.29 -6.51 8.28
C ARG A 53 -0.22 -7.58 8.38
N SER A 54 0.81 -7.52 7.53
CA SER A 54 1.96 -8.43 7.56
C SER A 54 2.73 -8.33 8.88
N LEU A 55 2.74 -7.15 9.52
CA LEU A 55 3.34 -6.92 10.83
C LEU A 55 2.40 -7.20 12.02
N GLY A 56 1.17 -7.66 11.77
CA GLY A 56 0.17 -7.93 12.81
C GLY A 56 -0.42 -6.68 13.48
N LEU A 57 -0.24 -5.50 12.88
CA LEU A 57 -0.77 -4.25 13.40
C LEU A 57 -2.28 -4.16 13.15
N LYS A 58 -3.04 -3.89 14.22
CA LYS A 58 -4.51 -3.83 14.18
C LYS A 58 -5.05 -2.44 13.83
N SER A 59 -4.30 -1.39 14.13
CA SER A 59 -4.70 0.00 13.89
C SER A 59 -4.04 0.54 12.63
N MET A 60 -4.85 1.14 11.78
CA MET A 60 -4.43 1.79 10.53
C MET A 60 -4.84 3.28 10.51
N ALA A 61 -5.10 3.86 11.69
CA ALA A 61 -5.64 5.22 11.83
C ALA A 61 -4.75 6.32 11.25
N ASN A 62 -3.44 6.06 11.12
CA ASN A 62 -2.46 7.03 10.61
C ASN A 62 -2.31 7.01 9.07
N ILE A 63 -3.02 6.11 8.37
CA ILE A 63 -3.00 6.06 6.91
C ILE A 63 -4.09 7.01 6.41
N ASN A 64 -3.71 8.23 6.04
CA ASN A 64 -4.62 9.25 5.55
C ASN A 64 -3.94 10.13 4.49
N ASP A 65 -4.68 11.09 3.92
CA ASP A 65 -4.15 11.93 2.85
C ASP A 65 -3.02 12.86 3.31
N GLU A 66 -2.96 13.23 4.59
CA GLU A 66 -1.89 14.07 5.16
C GLU A 66 -0.55 13.32 5.21
N THR A 67 -0.57 12.03 5.54
CA THR A 67 0.64 11.18 5.62
C THR A 67 1.02 10.52 4.30
N ALA A 68 0.16 10.61 3.28
CA ALA A 68 0.32 9.91 2.01
C ALA A 68 1.63 10.26 1.27
N MET A 69 2.01 11.53 1.26
CA MET A 69 3.24 11.99 0.59
C MET A 69 4.51 11.46 1.28
N ASP A 70 4.53 11.44 2.62
CA ASP A 70 5.64 10.89 3.38
C ASP A 70 5.77 9.38 3.17
N LEU A 71 4.64 8.67 3.12
CA LEU A 71 4.62 7.24 2.81
C LEU A 71 5.16 6.96 1.40
N ARG A 72 4.78 7.78 0.40
CA ARG A 72 5.32 7.67 -0.96
C ARG A 72 6.82 7.91 -1.00
N SER A 73 7.30 8.96 -0.34
CA SER A 73 8.72 9.29 -0.29
C SER A 73 9.53 8.13 0.31
N LYS A 74 9.08 7.59 1.44
CA LYS A 74 9.71 6.42 2.08
C LYS A 74 9.74 5.20 1.17
N LEU A 75 8.61 4.85 0.55
CA LEU A 75 8.53 3.73 -0.37
C LEU A 75 9.47 3.92 -1.57
N CYS A 76 9.55 5.12 -2.13
CA CYS A 76 10.48 5.43 -3.21
C CYS A 76 11.94 5.24 -2.80
N CYS A 77 12.33 5.72 -1.62
CA CYS A 77 13.68 5.52 -1.10
C CYS A 77 13.97 4.02 -0.87
N GLU A 78 13.04 3.27 -0.27
CA GLU A 78 13.23 1.83 -0.03
C GLU A 78 13.38 1.03 -1.33
N ILE A 79 12.59 1.36 -2.36
CA ILE A 79 12.73 0.75 -3.69
C ILE A 79 14.08 1.16 -4.29
N PHE A 80 14.44 2.44 -4.24
CA PHE A 80 15.72 2.91 -4.77
C PHE A 80 16.88 2.16 -4.10
N ASP A 81 16.94 2.11 -2.78
CA ASP A 81 18.00 1.43 -2.03
C ASP A 81 18.04 -0.07 -2.35
N GLN A 82 16.89 -0.73 -2.55
CA GLN A 82 16.87 -2.17 -2.85
C GLN A 82 17.28 -2.53 -4.28
N PHE A 83 17.03 -1.64 -5.25
CA PHE A 83 17.21 -1.93 -6.68
C PHE A 83 18.42 -1.21 -7.28
N MET A 84 18.68 0.05 -6.93
CA MET A 84 19.82 0.81 -7.46
C MET A 84 21.16 0.41 -6.84
N ASP A 85 21.20 0.04 -5.55
CA ASP A 85 22.45 -0.49 -4.97
C ASP A 85 22.85 -1.83 -5.60
N LYS A 86 21.87 -2.65 -6.01
CA LYS A 86 22.16 -3.92 -6.68
C LYS A 86 22.81 -3.72 -8.04
N ASP A 87 22.29 -2.80 -8.85
CA ASP A 87 22.88 -2.46 -10.15
C ASP A 87 24.26 -1.82 -10.01
N PHE A 88 24.47 -0.98 -8.98
CA PHE A 88 25.78 -0.41 -8.68
C PHE A 88 26.80 -1.47 -8.25
N GLN A 89 26.40 -2.43 -7.39
CA GLN A 89 27.29 -3.52 -6.98
C GLN A 89 27.59 -4.53 -8.09
N GLU A 90 26.66 -4.81 -9.00
CA GLU A 90 26.93 -5.66 -10.16
C GLU A 90 27.80 -4.97 -11.21
N GLY A 91 27.68 -3.64 -11.36
CA GLY A 91 28.55 -2.85 -12.23
C GLY A 91 30.01 -2.76 -11.78
N GLN A 92 30.28 -2.88 -10.46
CA GLN A 92 31.63 -2.90 -9.90
C GLN A 92 32.31 -4.29 -9.92
N ARG A 93 31.56 -5.36 -10.21
CA ARG A 93 32.10 -6.74 -10.32
C ARG A 93 32.53 -7.12 -11.75
N LYS A 94 32.59 -6.16 -12.67
CA LYS A 94 33.08 -6.35 -14.05
C LYS A 94 34.44 -5.70 -14.25
#